data_AF-A0A349J1R2-F1
#
_entry.id   AF-A0A349J1R2-F1
#
_cell.length_a   1.000
_cell.length_b   1.000
_cell.length_c   1.000
_cell.angle_alpha   90.00
_cell.angle_beta   90.00
_cell.angle_gamma   90.00
#
_symmetry.space_group_name_H-M   'P 1'
#
loop_
_entity.id
_entity.type
_entity.pdbx_description
1 polymer ?
#
loop_
_entity_poly.entity_id
_entity_poly.type
_entity_poly.pdbx_seq_one_letter_code
_entity_poly.pdbx_strand_id
1 'polypeptide(L)'
;AMPEQIELEGPTGPSIIERQKREASAFVNTLGQLRARNDFVVIDCPGADSYFARLGHAAADMLITPMNESFVDLDLLAKVDPETLTIKAPSIYA
;
A
#
# COMPACT_ATOMS: atom_id res chain seq x y z
N ALA A 1 2.96 25.14 -7.97
CA ALA A 1 1.52 24.81 -7.95
C ALA A 1 1.31 23.66 -6.97
N MET A 2 0.14 23.54 -6.35
CA MET A 2 -0.18 22.35 -5.56
C MET A 2 -0.37 21.13 -6.47
N PRO A 3 0.03 19.92 -6.03
CA PRO A 3 -0.20 18.69 -6.79
C PRO A 3 -1.70 18.39 -6.92
N GLU A 4 -2.08 17.74 -8.02
CA GLU A 4 -3.42 17.17 -8.17
C GLU A 4 -3.62 16.05 -7.13
N GLN A 5 -4.74 16.09 -6.40
CA GLN A 5 -5.05 15.15 -5.33
C GLN A 5 -6.44 14.57 -5.53
N ILE A 6 -6.56 13.25 -5.35
CA ILE A 6 -7.83 12.52 -5.39
C ILE A 6 -7.83 11.54 -4.22
N GLU A 7 -8.86 11.62 -3.38
CA GLU A 7 -9.09 10.69 -2.28
C GLU A 7 -10.03 9.57 -2.73
N LEU A 8 -9.68 8.31 -2.42
CA LEU A 8 -10.50 7.14 -2.71
C LEU A 8 -11.19 6.66 -1.45
N GLU A 9 -12.49 6.94 -1.33
CA GLU A 9 -13.31 6.40 -0.25
C GLU A 9 -13.67 4.92 -0.50
N GLY A 10 -13.57 4.11 0.55
CA GLY A 10 -13.97 2.70 0.51
C GLY A 10 -15.48 2.54 0.38
N PRO A 11 -15.99 1.76 -0.59
CA PRO A 11 -17.43 1.54 -0.75
C PRO A 11 -18.01 0.83 0.47
N THR A 12 -19.20 1.27 0.89
CA THR A 12 -20.02 0.61 1.90
C THR A 12 -20.88 -0.47 1.26
N GLY A 13 -21.13 -1.57 1.98
CA GLY A 13 -21.98 -2.66 1.49
C GLY A 13 -21.75 -3.99 2.20
N PRO A 14 -22.69 -4.93 2.10
CA PRO A 14 -22.62 -6.21 2.82
C PRO A 14 -21.67 -7.23 2.18
N SER A 15 -21.48 -7.18 0.86
CA SER A 15 -20.67 -8.16 0.12
C SER A 15 -19.23 -7.68 -0.09
N ILE A 16 -18.26 -8.46 0.41
CA ILE A 16 -16.83 -8.22 0.21
C ILE A 16 -16.48 -8.21 -1.30
N ILE A 17 -17.06 -9.12 -2.07
CA ILE A 17 -16.79 -9.26 -3.51
C ILE A 17 -17.23 -8.00 -4.26
N GLU A 18 -18.42 -7.49 -3.96
CA GLU A 18 -18.93 -6.28 -4.61
C GLU A 18 -18.12 -5.04 -4.23
N ARG A 19 -17.70 -4.94 -2.96
CA ARG A 19 -16.84 -3.86 -2.47
C ARG A 19 -15.50 -3.86 -3.21
N GLN A 20 -14.81 -5.00 -3.25
CA GLN A 20 -13.52 -5.11 -3.95
C GLN A 20 -13.65 -4.82 -5.45
N LYS A 21 -14.72 -5.26 -6.10
CA LYS A 21 -14.95 -4.94 -7.52
C LYS A 21 -15.11 -3.43 -7.75
N ARG A 22 -15.82 -2.73 -6.85
CA ARG A 22 -15.98 -1.27 -6.90
C ARG A 22 -14.66 -0.56 -6.61
N GLU A 23 -13.92 -1.00 -5.60
CA GLU A 23 -12.59 -0.48 -5.25
C GLU A 23 -11.61 -0.61 -6.43
N ALA A 24 -11.52 -1.80 -7.03
CA ALA A 24 -10.67 -2.04 -8.20
C ALA A 24 -11.01 -1.11 -9.37
N SER A 25 -12.30 -0.97 -9.67
CA SER A 25 -12.76 -0.12 -10.77
C SER A 25 -12.46 1.36 -10.50
N ALA A 26 -12.70 1.84 -9.28
CA ALA A 26 -12.41 3.22 -8.87
C ALA A 26 -10.90 3.51 -8.93
N PHE A 27 -10.07 2.59 -8.43
CA PHE A 27 -8.62 2.71 -8.44
C PHE A 27 -8.07 2.80 -9.87
N VAL A 28 -8.45 1.86 -10.75
CA VAL A 28 -7.95 1.81 -12.13
C VAL A 28 -8.32 3.08 -12.91
N ASN A 29 -9.57 3.54 -12.77
CA ASN A 29 -10.03 4.75 -13.44
C ASN A 29 -9.26 5.99 -12.96
N THR A 30 -9.09 6.13 -11.65
CA THR A 30 -8.42 7.29 -11.04
C THR A 30 -6.93 7.31 -11.40
N LEU A 31 -6.25 6.16 -11.25
CA LEU A 31 -4.84 6.03 -11.59
C LEU A 31 -4.62 6.30 -13.09
N GLY A 32 -5.49 5.79 -13.96
CA GLY A 32 -5.41 6.04 -15.41
C GLY A 32 -5.52 7.53 -15.76
N GLN A 33 -6.42 8.26 -15.10
CA GLN A 33 -6.56 9.71 -15.30
C GLN A 33 -5.33 10.48 -14.82
N LEU A 34 -4.80 10.15 -13.64
CA LEU A 34 -3.61 10.81 -13.09
C LEU A 34 -2.38 10.55 -13.96
N ARG A 35 -2.16 9.30 -14.41
CA ARG A 35 -1.05 8.93 -15.31
C ARG A 35 -1.10 9.61 -16.66
N ALA A 36 -2.29 9.92 -17.17
CA ALA A 36 -2.43 10.60 -18.47
C ALA A 36 -2.08 12.10 -18.41
N ARG A 37 -2.11 12.71 -17.21
CA ARG A 37 -1.94 14.16 -17.03
C ARG A 37 -0.68 14.54 -16.25
N ASN A 38 -0.01 13.58 -15.61
CA ASN A 38 1.11 13.82 -14.70
C ASN A 38 2.27 12.86 -15.01
N ASP A 39 3.51 13.33 -14.83
CA ASP A 39 4.72 12.52 -15.04
C ASP A 39 4.92 11.44 -13.95
N PHE A 40 4.49 11.75 -12.73
CA PHE A 40 4.59 10.87 -11.57
C PHE A 40 3.29 10.87 -10.78
N VAL A 41 2.98 9.73 -10.16
CA VAL A 41 1.83 9.56 -9.26
C VAL A 41 2.35 9.02 -7.93
N VAL A 42 2.01 9.68 -6.84
CA VAL A 42 2.29 9.20 -5.48
C VAL A 42 1.00 8.61 -4.91
N ILE A 43 1.08 7.36 -4.46
CA ILE A 43 -0.03 6.67 -3.80
C ILE A 43 0.33 6.60 -2.31
N ASP A 44 -0.41 7.34 -1.49
CA ASP A 44 -0.31 7.27 -0.04
C ASP A 44 -1.29 6.20 0.47
N CYS A 45 -0.75 5.08 0.94
CA CYS A 45 -1.54 3.98 1.49
C CYS A 45 -1.52 4.06 3.01
N PRO A 46 -2.67 3.98 3.70
CA PRO A 46 -2.67 3.83 5.15
C PRO A 46 -1.96 2.53 5.54
N GLY A 47 -1.27 2.51 6.70
CA GLY A 47 -0.45 1.37 7.14
C GLY A 47 -1.20 0.05 7.44
N ALA A 48 -2.52 0.01 7.25
CA ALA A 48 -3.33 -1.20 7.41
C ALA A 48 -3.45 -1.98 6.08
N ASP A 49 -3.43 -3.31 6.15
CA ASP A 49 -3.71 -4.16 5.00
C ASP A 49 -5.16 -3.97 4.53
N SER A 50 -5.30 -3.24 3.42
CA SER A 50 -6.57 -2.96 2.75
C SER A 50 -6.50 -3.39 1.29
N TYR A 51 -7.66 -3.58 0.66
CA TYR A 51 -7.68 -3.94 -0.76
C TYR A 51 -7.08 -2.82 -1.63
N PHE A 52 -7.29 -1.55 -1.28
CA PHE A 52 -6.60 -0.43 -1.94
C PHE A 52 -5.09 -0.46 -1.75
N ALA A 53 -4.59 -0.76 -0.54
CA ALA A 53 -3.15 -0.89 -0.32
C ALA A 53 -2.53 -1.99 -1.20
N ARG A 54 -3.21 -3.15 -1.32
CA ARG A 54 -2.78 -4.24 -2.21
C ARG A 54 -2.78 -3.83 -3.68
N LEU A 55 -3.80 -3.11 -4.14
CA LEU A 55 -3.85 -2.57 -5.52
C LEU A 55 -2.72 -1.56 -5.76
N GLY A 56 -2.47 -0.66 -4.81
CA GLY A 56 -1.39 0.31 -4.84
C GLY A 56 -0.03 -0.36 -4.97
N HIS A 57 0.26 -1.34 -4.10
CA HIS A 57 1.50 -2.11 -4.16
C HIS A 57 1.66 -2.86 -5.49
N ALA A 58 0.60 -3.48 -6.00
CA ALA A 58 0.63 -4.22 -7.26
C ALA A 58 0.84 -3.33 -8.50
N ALA A 59 0.40 -2.07 -8.43
CA ALA A 59 0.50 -1.12 -9.53
C ALA A 59 1.76 -0.24 -9.48
N ALA A 60 2.47 -0.21 -8.36
CA ALA A 60 3.61 0.68 -8.15
C ALA A 60 4.86 0.19 -8.90
N ASP A 61 5.48 1.10 -9.65
CA ASP A 61 6.81 0.88 -10.24
C ASP A 61 7.92 0.92 -9.19
N MET A 62 7.71 1.71 -8.13
CA MET A 62 8.62 1.86 -7.00
C MET A 62 7.82 1.89 -5.70
N LEU A 63 8.14 0.98 -4.79
CA LEU A 63 7.56 0.93 -3.46
C LEU A 63 8.51 1.59 -2.46
N ILE A 64 8.02 2.59 -1.72
CA ILE A 64 8.77 3.27 -0.67
C ILE A 64 8.13 2.90 0.66
N THR A 65 8.88 2.21 1.51
CA THR A 65 8.48 1.91 2.90
C THR A 65 9.32 2.75 3.85
N PRO A 66 8.80 3.88 4.37
CA PRO A 66 9.54 4.69 5.34
C PRO A 66 9.68 3.87 6.63
N MET A 67 10.91 3.45 6.94
CA MET A 67 11.27 2.76 8.18
C MET A 67 11.82 3.80 9.16
N ASN A 68 11.43 3.77 10.45
CA ASN A 68 12.13 4.60 11.44
C ASN A 68 13.50 3.98 11.78
N GLU A 69 14.39 4.78 12.36
CA GLU A 69 15.70 4.34 12.86
C GLU A 69 15.61 3.59 14.21
N SER A 70 14.66 2.65 14.35
CA SER A 70 14.50 1.87 15.59
C SER A 70 14.56 0.36 15.31
N PHE A 71 15.24 -0.39 16.18
CA PHE A 71 15.41 -1.85 16.08
C PHE A 71 14.10 -2.63 16.00
N VAL A 72 12.98 -2.03 16.41
CA VAL A 72 11.62 -2.62 16.33
C VAL A 72 11.11 -2.69 14.89
N ASP A 73 11.57 -1.83 13.99
CA ASP A 73 11.16 -1.86 12.59
C ASP A 73 11.84 -2.98 11.79
N LEU A 74 12.94 -3.59 12.30
CA LEU A 74 13.52 -4.79 11.70
C LEU A 74 12.60 -6.01 11.78
N ASP A 75 11.71 -6.07 12.79
CA ASP A 75 10.74 -7.16 12.95
C ASP A 75 9.66 -7.16 11.85
N LEU A 76 9.52 -6.06 11.10
CA LEU A 76 8.66 -5.97 9.91
C LEU A 76 9.29 -6.57 8.65
N LEU A 77 10.59 -6.87 8.64
CA LEU A 77 11.29 -7.55 7.54
C LEU A 77 11.45 -9.05 7.82
N ALA A 78 11.73 -9.42 9.07
CA ALA A 78 11.71 -10.80 9.52
C ALA A 78 11.51 -10.83 11.04
N LYS A 79 10.84 -11.85 11.58
CA LYS A 79 10.84 -12.04 13.04
C LYS A 79 12.25 -12.39 13.48
N VAL A 80 12.93 -11.49 14.18
CA VAL A 80 14.31 -11.70 14.64
C VAL A 80 14.28 -12.12 16.11
N ASP A 81 15.15 -13.07 16.48
CA ASP A 81 15.41 -13.34 17.89
C ASP A 81 16.20 -12.19 18.53
N PRO A 82 15.70 -11.54 19.60
CA PRO A 82 16.35 -10.35 20.16
C PRO A 82 17.68 -10.64 20.86
N GLU A 83 17.96 -11.90 21.25
CA GLU A 83 19.22 -12.27 21.91
C GLU A 83 20.26 -12.80 20.92
N THR A 84 19.81 -13.48 19.87
CA THR A 84 20.72 -14.19 18.93
C THR A 84 20.78 -13.56 17.54
N LEU A 85 19.92 -12.57 17.24
CA LEU A 85 19.76 -11.94 15.92
C LEU A 85 19.44 -12.93 14.79
N THR A 86 18.94 -14.13 15.14
CA THR A 86 18.63 -15.18 14.16
C THR A 86 17.24 -14.96 13.56
N ILE A 87 17.12 -15.11 12.23
CA ILE A 87 15.85 -15.01 11.49
C ILE A 87 14.97 -16.23 11.82
N LYS A 88 13.79 -16.01 12.43
CA LYS A 88 12.83 -17.08 12.77
C LYS A 88 11.84 -17.37 11.65
N ALA A 89 11.40 -16.34 10.93
CA ALA A 89 10.48 -16.48 9.80
C ALA A 89 10.50 -15.21 8.92
N PRO A 90 10.28 -15.33 7.60
CA PRO A 90 10.04 -14.18 6.72
C PRO A 90 8.78 -13.42 7.16
N SER A 91 8.82 -12.09 7.02
CA SER A 91 7.66 -11.22 7.24
C SER A 91 6.74 -11.19 6.02
N ILE A 92 5.57 -10.56 6.17
CA ILE A 92 4.57 -10.35 5.11
C ILE A 92 5.15 -9.55 3.92
N TYR A 93 6.30 -8.88 4.11
CA TYR A 93 6.99 -8.06 3.12
C TYR A 93 8.33 -8.64 2.62
N ALA A 94 8.70 -9.88 2.98
CA ALA A 94 9.96 -10.54 2.60
C ALA A 94 9.88 -11.34 1.30
#